data_AF-A0A3C1GNF3-F1
#
_entry.id   AF-A0A3C1GNF3-F1
#
_cell.length_a   1.000
_cell.length_b   1.000
_cell.length_c   1.000
_cell.angle_alpha   90.00
_cell.angle_beta   90.00
_cell.angle_gamma   90.00
#
_symmetry.space_group_name_H-M   'P 1'
#
loop_
_entity.id
_entity.type
_entity.pdbx_description
1 polymer ?
#
loop_
_entity_poly.entity_id
_entity_poly.type
_entity_poly.pdbx_seq_one_letter_code
_entity_poly.pdbx_strand_id
1 'polypeptide(L)' 'MTDEFTPAERAALAPYFTALDGPVFALVNLPEVVKGALFARYSRSPKSLRRLFLDEFL' A
#
# COMPACT_ATOMS: atom_id res chain seq x y z
N MET A 1 -1.07 14.24 2.44
CA MET A 1 -0.69 13.93 3.84
C MET A 1 0.18 12.69 3.77
N THR A 2 1.42 12.79 4.23
CA THR A 2 2.28 11.63 4.42
C THR A 2 1.67 10.86 5.59
N ASP A 3 1.10 9.68 5.33
CA ASP A 3 0.74 8.74 6.41
C ASP A 3 2.04 8.43 7.15
N GLU A 4 2.12 8.80 8.43
CA GLU A 4 3.29 8.52 9.25
C GLU A 4 3.21 7.05 9.69
N PHE A 5 3.81 6.16 8.89
CA PHE A 5 3.88 4.74 9.20
C PHE A 5 4.91 4.47 10.31
N THR A 6 4.55 3.62 11.27
CA THR A 6 5.47 3.11 12.29
C THR A 6 6.61 2.31 11.65
N PRO A 7 7.76 2.13 12.35
CA PRO A 7 8.86 1.32 11.83
C PRO A 7 8.44 -0.11 11.41
N ALA A 8 7.51 -0.72 12.15
CA ALA A 8 6.98 -2.05 11.83
C ALA A 8 6.11 -2.04 10.56
N GLU A 9 5.21 -1.06 10.42
CA GLU A 9 4.39 -0.90 9.22
C GLU A 9 5.26 -0.61 7.99
N ARG A 10 6.31 0.22 8.13
CA ARG A 10 7.27 0.47 7.05
C ARG A 10 7.98 -0.81 6.62
N ALA A 11 8.39 -1.64 7.59
CA ALA A 11 9.01 -2.93 7.30
C ALA A 11 8.05 -3.88 6.58
N ALA A 12 6.76 -3.88 6.93
CA ALA A 12 5.74 -4.68 6.25
C ALA A 12 5.42 -4.18 4.82
N LEU A 13 5.49 -2.86 4.59
CA LEU A 13 5.24 -2.25 3.28
C LEU A 13 6.42 -2.33 2.31
N ALA A 14 7.66 -2.26 2.82
CA ALA A 14 8.87 -2.17 2.01
C ALA A 14 9.02 -3.26 0.92
N PRO A 15 8.59 -4.52 1.13
CA PRO A 15 8.66 -5.55 0.10
C PRO A 15 7.74 -5.29 -1.10
N TYR A 16 6.69 -4.48 -0.94
CA TYR A 16 5.60 -4.35 -1.92
C TYR A 16 5.52 -2.98 -2.60
N PHE A 17 6.18 -1.96 -2.03
CA PHE A 17 6.15 -0.57 -2.52
C PHE A 17 7.56 -0.04 -2.73
N THR A 18 7.84 0.52 -3.91
CA THR A 18 9.19 1.05 -4.21
C THR A 18 9.54 2.35 -3.46
N ALA A 19 8.54 3.09 -2.97
CA ALA A 19 8.72 4.28 -2.14
C ALA A 19 7.57 4.42 -1.15
N LEU A 20 7.85 4.82 0.09
CA LEU A 20 6.84 5.03 1.15
C LEU A 20 6.51 6.50 1.39
N ASP A 21 7.48 7.38 1.19
CA ASP A 21 7.37 8.80 1.56
C ASP A 21 6.97 9.71 0.36
N GLY A 22 7.14 9.20 -0.87
CA GLY A 22 6.87 9.95 -2.10
C GLY A 22 5.44 9.81 -2.64
N PRO A 23 4.97 10.78 -3.45
CA PRO A 23 3.65 10.71 -4.09
C PRO A 23 3.60 9.69 -5.23
N VAL A 24 4.76 9.29 -5.78
CA VAL A 24 4.88 8.31 -6.87
C VAL A 24 5.62 7.09 -6.36
N PHE A 25 5.10 5.91 -6.67
CA PHE A 25 5.64 4.61 -6.30
C PHE A 25 5.12 3.54 -7.26
N ALA A 26 5.77 2.38 -7.26
CA ALA A 26 5.32 1.19 -7.97
C ALA A 26 4.99 0.07 -6.98
N LEU A 27 4.01 -0.76 -7.34
CA LEU A 27 3.71 -2.01 -6.65
C LEU A 27 4.60 -3.13 -7.21
N VAL A 28 5.33 -3.80 -6.34
CA VAL A 28 6.25 -4.89 -6.67
C VAL A 28 5.92 -6.12 -5.81
N ASN A 29 6.34 -7.31 -6.25
CA ASN A 29 6.24 -8.55 -5.47
C ASN A 29 4.82 -8.91 -4.97
N LEU A 30 3.78 -8.44 -5.66
CA LEU A 30 2.38 -8.79 -5.40
C LEU A 30 1.81 -9.62 -6.55
N PRO A 31 1.02 -10.67 -6.28
CA PRO A 31 0.23 -11.35 -7.31
C PRO A 31 -0.71 -10.36 -8.02
N GLU A 32 -0.91 -10.53 -9.34
CA GLU A 32 -1.76 -9.61 -10.12
C GLU A 32 -3.21 -9.54 -9.60
N VAL A 33 -3.74 -10.67 -9.12
CA VAL A 33 -5.08 -10.73 -8.50
C VAL A 33 -5.19 -9.85 -7.25
N VAL A 34 -4.11 -9.76 -6.46
CA VAL A 34 -4.05 -8.90 -5.26
C VAL A 34 -4.03 -7.43 -5.67
N LYS A 35 -3.26 -7.07 -6.71
CA LYS A 35 -3.25 -5.71 -7.25
C LYS A 35 -4.64 -5.29 -7.73
N GLY A 36 -5.33 -6.16 -8.47
CA GLY A 36 -6.70 -5.91 -8.94
C GLY A 36 -7.68 -5.68 -7.79
N ALA A 37 -7.65 -6.55 -6.78
CA ALA A 37 -8.49 -6.40 -5.59
C ALA A 37 -8.17 -5.13 -4.78
N LEU A 38 -6.89 -4.80 -4.62
CA LEU A 38 -6.42 -3.60 -3.93
C LEU A 38 -6.94 -2.33 -4.61
N PHE A 39 -6.80 -2.22 -5.94
CA PHE A 39 -7.32 -1.06 -6.68
C PHE A 39 -8.85 -0.98 -6.65
N ALA A 40 -9.54 -2.12 -6.74
CA ALA A 40 -10.99 -2.16 -6.60
C ALA A 40 -11.44 -1.62 -5.24
N ARG A 41 -10.78 -2.02 -4.14
CA ARG A 41 -11.06 -1.50 -2.79
C ARG A 41 -10.71 -0.02 -2.66
N TYR A 42 -9.54 0.38 -3.17
CA TYR A 42 -9.05 1.76 -3.11
C TYR A 42 -10.01 2.76 -3.78
N SER A 43 -10.59 2.41 -4.92
CA SER A 43 -11.55 3.26 -5.63
C SER A 43 -12.79 3.68 -4.81
N ARG A 44 -13.05 2.98 -3.69
CA ARG A 44 -14.21 3.21 -2.81
C ARG A 44 -13.80 3.57 -1.38
N SER A 45 -12.52 3.83 -1.13
CA SER A 45 -11.98 4.11 0.19
C SER A 45 -11.40 5.52 0.26
N PRO A 46 -11.54 6.24 1.38
CA PRO A 46 -10.84 7.50 1.60
C PRO A 46 -9.36 7.29 2.04
N LYS A 47 -8.94 6.04 2.31
CA LYS A 47 -7.58 5.71 2.77
C LYS A 47 -6.56 5.80 1.63
N SER A 48 -5.30 6.09 1.97
CA SER A 48 -4.19 5.92 1.03
C SER A 48 -4.02 4.45 0.61
N LEU A 49 -3.48 4.20 -0.59
CA LEU A 49 -3.27 2.83 -1.09
C LEU A 49 -2.41 1.98 -0.13
N ARG A 50 -1.39 2.59 0.48
CA ARG A 50 -0.48 1.94 1.45
C ARG A 50 -1.21 1.58 2.75
N ARG A 51 -2.01 2.51 3.29
CA ARG A 51 -2.79 2.26 4.50
C ARG A 51 -3.87 1.19 4.27
N LEU A 52 -4.54 1.23 3.13
CA LEU A 52 -5.49 0.19 2.73
C LEU A 52 -4.84 -1.20 2.62
N PHE A 53 -3.64 -1.26 2.04
CA PHE A 53 -2.90 -2.52 1.94
C PHE A 53 -2.55 -3.09 3.32
N LEU A 54 -2.02 -2.26 4.23
CA LEU A 54 -1.74 -2.67 5.61
C LEU A 54 -2.98 -3.19 6.34
N ASP A 55 -4.10 -2.49 6.21
CA ASP A 55 -5.29 -2.77 7.00
C ASP A 55 -6.08 -3.99 6.50
N GLU A 56 -6.00 -4.31 5.20
CA GLU A 56 -6.92 -5.27 4.55
C GLU A 56 -6.24 -6.39 3.74
N PHE A 57 -4.94 -6.31 3.46
CA PHE A 57 -4.25 -7.23 2.54
C PHE A 57 -2.99 -7.89 3.11
N LEU A 58 -2.57 -7.51 4.31
CA LEU A 58 -1.40 -8.03 5.03
C LEU A 58 -1.78 -8.98 6.15
#